data_AF-A0A936BLH6-F1
#
_entry.id   AF-A0A936BLH6-F1
#
_cell.length_a   1.000
_cell.length_b   1.000
_cell.length_c   1.000
_cell.angle_alpha   90.00
_cell.angle_beta   90.00
_cell.angle_gamma   90.00
#
_symmetry.space_group_name_H-M   'P 1'
#
loop_
_entity.id
_entity.type
_entity.pdbx_description
1 polymer ?
#
loop_
_entity_poly.entity_id
_entity_poly.type
_entity_poly.pdbx_seq_one_letter_code
_entity_poly.pdbx_strand_id
1 'polypeptide(L)'
;MRGVLFLLVLLPLRPLRLAAQADSTAPAAPAAAPAIFRYISVAPYGVIRLGEPFNQASILGEEMGPRLFRLRTPHGRQFRPGDTEAVLIELDQGELVQAMYFAYVPAKGFEATVKSYATSLGPPARAEQDSAGLHLRRATWADRVTLFELTESVGGEGRRLVAVLRERARGRPT
;
A
#
# COMPACT_ATOMS: atom_id res chain seq x y z
N MET A 1 9.00 64.25 -77.73
CA MET A 1 9.38 63.01 -77.02
C MET A 1 9.23 63.27 -75.53
N ARG A 2 8.23 62.66 -74.90
CA ARG A 2 7.79 62.95 -73.52
C ARG A 2 8.47 61.98 -72.56
N GLY A 3 9.14 62.51 -71.55
CA GLY A 3 9.73 61.76 -70.45
C GLY A 3 8.65 61.19 -69.53
N VAL A 4 8.86 59.96 -69.10
CA VAL A 4 8.04 59.27 -68.11
C VAL A 4 8.98 58.90 -66.95
N LEU A 5 8.77 59.58 -65.83
CA LEU A 5 9.42 59.31 -64.56
C LEU A 5 8.47 58.40 -63.76
N PHE A 6 8.83 57.13 -63.54
CA PHE A 6 8.12 56.26 -62.61
C PHE A 6 8.98 55.98 -61.39
N LEU A 7 8.52 56.51 -60.26
CA LEU A 7 8.96 56.25 -58.91
C LEU A 7 8.42 54.87 -58.49
N LEU A 8 9.27 53.97 -57.98
CA LEU A 8 8.79 52.74 -57.33
C LEU A 8 9.57 52.47 -56.04
N VAL A 9 8.77 52.13 -55.04
CA VAL A 9 8.99 52.24 -53.60
C VAL A 9 9.82 51.07 -53.07
N LEU A 10 10.87 51.39 -52.30
CA LEU A 10 11.62 50.42 -51.48
C LEU A 10 10.78 50.06 -50.24
N LEU A 11 10.23 48.84 -50.22
CA LEU A 11 9.63 48.25 -49.02
C LEU A 11 10.74 47.63 -48.15
N PRO A 12 10.85 47.96 -46.85
CA PRO A 12 11.75 47.26 -45.95
C PRO A 12 11.20 45.87 -45.61
N LEU A 13 11.96 44.83 -45.96
CA LEU A 13 11.75 43.45 -45.52
C LEU A 13 11.84 43.38 -43.99
N ARG A 14 10.70 43.17 -43.32
CA ARG A 14 10.67 42.84 -41.89
C ARG A 14 11.18 41.40 -41.69
N PRO A 15 12.14 41.16 -40.79
CA PRO A 15 12.54 39.81 -40.44
C PRO A 15 11.41 39.07 -39.73
N LEU A 16 11.05 37.88 -40.22
CA LEU A 16 10.22 36.91 -39.51
C LEU A 16 10.91 36.54 -38.20
N ARG A 17 10.36 36.99 -37.08
CA ARG A 17 10.78 36.56 -35.74
C ARG A 17 10.08 35.23 -35.46
N LEU A 18 10.80 34.12 -35.63
CA LEU A 18 10.36 32.79 -35.22
C LEU A 18 10.27 32.79 -33.68
N ALA A 19 9.06 32.97 -33.15
CA ALA A 19 8.82 32.80 -31.73
C ALA A 19 8.94 31.32 -31.41
N ALA A 20 10.07 30.91 -30.85
CA ALA A 20 10.21 29.62 -30.19
C ALA A 20 9.21 29.59 -29.03
N GLN A 21 8.06 28.93 -29.23
CA GLN A 21 7.19 28.51 -28.14
C GLN A 21 7.98 27.50 -27.31
N ALA A 22 8.55 27.97 -26.21
CA ALA A 22 9.00 27.11 -25.14
C ALA A 22 7.72 26.49 -24.53
N ASP A 23 7.38 25.28 -24.95
CA ASP A 23 6.46 24.42 -24.24
C ASP A 23 7.00 24.24 -22.82
N SER A 24 6.52 25.09 -21.91
CA SER A 24 6.67 24.91 -20.48
C SER A 24 5.80 23.73 -20.08
N THR A 25 6.31 22.52 -20.31
CA THR A 25 5.79 21.31 -19.70
C THR A 25 6.13 21.40 -18.21
N ALA A 26 5.26 22.07 -17.45
CA ALA A 26 5.31 22.03 -16.01
C ALA A 26 5.31 20.54 -15.59
N PRO A 27 6.23 20.11 -14.71
CA PRO A 27 6.28 18.72 -14.29
C PRO A 27 4.93 18.36 -13.68
N ALA A 28 4.27 17.35 -14.27
CA ALA A 28 3.02 16.81 -13.76
C ALA A 28 3.23 16.47 -12.27
N ALA A 29 2.36 16.99 -11.41
CA ALA A 29 2.41 16.72 -9.99
C ALA A 29 2.43 15.18 -9.78
N PRO A 30 3.29 14.67 -8.90
CA PRO A 30 3.37 13.22 -8.66
C PRO A 30 1.98 12.71 -8.28
N ALA A 31 1.49 11.72 -9.03
CA ALA A 31 0.19 11.11 -8.78
C ALA A 31 0.11 10.64 -7.32
N ALA A 32 -0.94 11.07 -6.60
CA ALA A 32 -1.13 10.66 -5.22
C ALA A 32 -1.26 9.13 -5.15
N ALA A 33 -0.55 8.50 -4.19
CA ALA A 33 -0.64 7.06 -3.97
C ALA A 33 -2.11 6.66 -3.71
N PRO A 34 -2.58 5.53 -4.29
CA PRO A 34 -3.95 5.06 -4.08
C PRO A 34 -4.19 4.79 -2.59
N ALA A 35 -5.41 5.07 -2.13
CA ALA A 35 -5.80 4.80 -0.74
C ALA A 35 -5.80 3.30 -0.47
N ILE A 36 -5.16 2.89 0.62
CA ILE A 36 -5.10 1.49 1.05
C ILE A 36 -6.37 1.19 1.86
N PHE A 37 -6.95 0.01 1.64
CA PHE A 37 -8.10 -0.46 2.43
C PHE A 37 -7.73 -0.52 3.92
N ARG A 38 -8.70 -0.24 4.79
CA ARG A 38 -8.50 -0.17 6.25
C ARG A 38 -9.37 -1.13 7.03
N TYR A 39 -9.96 -2.10 6.35
CA TYR A 39 -10.91 -3.02 6.95
C TYR A 39 -10.86 -4.39 6.30
N ILE A 40 -11.36 -5.37 7.03
CA ILE A 40 -11.68 -6.70 6.52
C ILE A 40 -13.15 -7.02 6.79
N SER A 41 -13.77 -7.72 5.85
CA SER A 41 -15.13 -8.23 6.01
C SER A 41 -15.05 -9.74 6.21
N VAL A 42 -15.45 -10.19 7.39
CA VAL A 42 -15.19 -11.53 7.87
C VAL A 42 -16.43 -12.07 8.58
N ALA A 43 -17.08 -13.10 8.03
CA ALA A 43 -18.15 -13.78 8.76
C ALA A 43 -17.56 -14.64 9.90
N PRO A 44 -18.12 -14.61 11.12
CA PRO A 44 -19.34 -13.92 11.56
C PRO A 44 -19.11 -12.53 12.16
N TYR A 45 -17.87 -12.05 12.18
CA TYR A 45 -17.46 -10.79 12.81
C TYR A 45 -18.01 -9.54 12.13
N GLY A 46 -18.50 -9.65 10.90
CA GLY A 46 -18.86 -8.48 10.10
C GLY A 46 -17.61 -7.74 9.64
N VAL A 47 -17.61 -6.42 9.78
CA VAL A 47 -16.51 -5.57 9.34
C VAL A 47 -15.63 -5.20 10.53
N ILE A 48 -14.33 -5.49 10.44
CA ILE A 48 -13.31 -5.08 11.41
C ILE A 48 -12.47 -3.98 10.75
N ARG A 49 -12.34 -2.80 11.38
CA ARG A 49 -11.65 -1.63 10.81
C ARG A 49 -10.52 -1.15 11.72
N LEU A 50 -9.42 -0.65 11.12
CA LEU A 50 -8.36 0.03 11.86
C LEU A 50 -8.89 1.29 12.55
N GLY A 51 -8.57 1.45 13.83
CA GLY A 51 -8.96 2.58 14.67
C GLY A 51 -10.36 2.49 15.26
N GLU A 52 -11.09 1.40 15.02
CA GLU A 52 -12.40 1.16 15.61
C GLU A 52 -12.32 0.19 16.79
N PRO A 53 -13.27 0.26 17.75
CA PRO A 53 -13.34 -0.70 18.85
C PRO A 53 -13.50 -2.13 18.33
N PHE A 54 -12.80 -3.08 18.97
CA PHE A 54 -12.97 -4.49 18.69
C PHE A 54 -13.88 -5.15 19.74
N ASN A 55 -14.96 -5.79 19.30
CA ASN A 55 -15.88 -6.47 20.21
C ASN A 55 -15.28 -7.81 20.70
N GLN A 56 -14.55 -7.72 21.81
CA GLN A 56 -13.92 -8.86 22.50
C GLN A 56 -14.95 -9.87 23.03
N ALA A 57 -16.18 -9.44 23.31
CA ALA A 57 -17.24 -10.29 23.88
C ALA A 57 -17.86 -11.26 22.85
N SER A 58 -17.50 -11.16 21.57
CA SER A 58 -17.82 -12.22 20.62
C SER A 58 -16.96 -13.45 20.96
N ILE A 59 -17.59 -14.60 21.17
CA ILE A 59 -17.04 -15.95 21.52
C ILE A 59 -15.97 -16.47 20.51
N LEU A 60 -15.54 -15.61 19.60
CA LEU A 60 -14.84 -15.93 18.37
C LEU A 60 -13.36 -15.50 18.43
N GLY A 61 -12.96 -14.59 19.32
CA GLY A 61 -11.55 -14.25 19.53
C GLY A 61 -10.88 -15.15 20.58
N GLU A 62 -9.76 -15.80 20.26
CA GLU A 62 -8.86 -16.40 21.25
C GLU A 62 -7.71 -15.43 21.53
N GLU A 63 -7.59 -14.97 22.77
CA GLU A 63 -6.46 -14.14 23.17
C GLU A 63 -5.18 -14.99 23.20
N MET A 64 -4.22 -14.63 22.34
CA MET A 64 -2.93 -15.31 22.21
C MET A 64 -1.83 -14.68 23.08
N GLY A 65 -2.11 -13.50 23.61
CA GLY A 65 -1.23 -12.65 24.40
C GLY A 65 -1.91 -11.31 24.63
N PRO A 66 -1.33 -10.43 25.47
CA PRO A 66 -1.99 -9.18 25.84
C PRO A 66 -2.45 -8.38 24.63
N ARG A 67 -3.79 -8.25 24.46
CA ARG A 67 -4.43 -7.48 23.38
C ARG A 67 -4.19 -8.00 21.97
N LEU A 68 -3.74 -9.24 21.83
CA LEU A 68 -3.58 -9.92 20.55
C LEU A 68 -4.58 -11.07 20.45
N PHE A 69 -5.55 -10.93 19.56
CA PHE A 69 -6.66 -11.86 19.41
C PHE A 69 -6.56 -12.60 18.08
N ARG A 70 -6.66 -13.92 18.11
CA ARG A 70 -6.80 -14.76 16.92
C ARG A 70 -8.27 -14.98 16.61
N LEU A 71 -8.67 -14.76 15.35
CA LEU A 71 -10.04 -15.04 14.92
C LEU A 71 -10.31 -16.55 14.82
N ARG A 72 -11.45 -16.99 15.36
CA ARG A 72 -12.05 -18.35 15.26
C ARG A 72 -13.41 -18.31 14.56
N THR A 73 -13.90 -19.48 14.18
CA THR A 73 -15.28 -19.67 13.72
C THR A 73 -16.24 -19.82 14.91
N PRO A 74 -17.57 -19.69 14.73
CA PRO A 74 -18.58 -19.92 15.79
C PRO A 74 -18.46 -21.26 16.51
N HIS A 75 -17.92 -22.26 15.84
CA HIS A 75 -17.75 -23.61 16.37
C HIS A 75 -16.37 -23.82 17.02
N GLY A 76 -15.66 -22.72 17.32
CA GLY A 76 -14.33 -22.77 17.94
C GLY A 76 -13.23 -23.32 17.01
N ARG A 77 -13.43 -23.41 15.69
CA ARG A 77 -12.36 -23.83 14.77
C ARG A 77 -11.51 -22.62 14.34
N GLN A 78 -10.28 -22.86 13.89
CA GLN A 78 -9.45 -21.82 13.30
C GLN A 78 -10.15 -21.19 12.09
N PHE A 79 -10.23 -19.86 12.06
CA PHE A 79 -10.77 -19.13 10.93
C PHE A 79 -9.73 -19.09 9.78
N ARG A 80 -10.08 -19.65 8.61
CA ARG A 80 -9.21 -19.78 7.43
C ARG A 80 -9.86 -19.21 6.16
N PRO A 81 -9.86 -17.88 5.95
CA PRO A 81 -10.39 -17.28 4.74
C PRO A 81 -9.42 -17.43 3.57
N GLY A 82 -9.85 -18.11 2.51
CA GLY A 82 -9.03 -18.32 1.31
C GLY A 82 -7.70 -18.99 1.67
N ASP A 83 -6.59 -18.33 1.32
CA ASP A 83 -5.22 -18.83 1.56
C ASP A 83 -4.62 -18.39 2.90
N THR A 84 -5.45 -17.88 3.81
CA THR A 84 -4.99 -17.41 5.12
C THR A 84 -5.13 -18.53 6.14
N GLU A 85 -4.05 -18.87 6.82
CA GLU A 85 -4.06 -19.79 7.95
C GLU A 85 -4.66 -19.12 9.18
N ALA A 86 -4.28 -17.89 9.50
CA ALA A 86 -4.79 -17.19 10.67
C ALA A 86 -4.91 -15.69 10.43
N VAL A 87 -5.95 -15.11 11.01
CA VAL A 87 -6.10 -13.65 11.13
C VAL A 87 -5.92 -13.30 12.60
N LEU A 88 -4.98 -12.39 12.90
CA LEU A 88 -4.81 -11.83 14.24
C LEU A 88 -5.16 -10.35 14.25
N ILE A 89 -5.78 -9.90 15.34
CA ILE A 89 -6.18 -8.52 15.60
C ILE A 89 -5.41 -8.06 16.82
N GLU A 90 -4.62 -7.01 16.67
CA GLU A 90 -3.91 -6.35 17.77
C GLU A 90 -4.66 -5.07 18.15
N LEU A 91 -4.90 -4.90 19.45
CA LEU A 91 -5.56 -3.71 19.99
C LEU A 91 -4.57 -2.79 20.69
N ASP A 92 -4.83 -1.49 20.64
CA ASP A 92 -4.12 -0.50 21.43
C ASP A 92 -4.60 -0.45 22.89
N GLN A 93 -4.16 0.54 23.67
CA GLN A 93 -4.58 0.68 25.06
C GLN A 93 -6.04 1.10 25.24
N GLY A 94 -6.66 1.66 24.20
CA GLY A 94 -8.07 2.05 24.17
C GLY A 94 -8.98 1.00 23.55
N GLU A 95 -8.49 -0.25 23.40
CA GLU A 95 -9.20 -1.37 22.79
C GLU A 95 -9.59 -1.13 21.31
N LEU A 96 -8.88 -0.23 20.64
CA LEU A 96 -9.06 0.05 19.22
C LEU A 96 -8.14 -0.84 18.40
N VAL A 97 -8.61 -1.29 17.23
CA VAL A 97 -7.80 -2.12 16.32
C VAL A 97 -6.60 -1.31 15.81
N GLN A 98 -5.41 -1.68 16.26
CA GLN A 98 -4.15 -1.05 15.86
C GLN A 98 -3.53 -1.72 14.64
N ALA A 99 -3.64 -3.06 14.56
CA ALA A 99 -3.13 -3.83 13.46
C ALA A 99 -3.95 -5.09 13.19
N MET A 100 -3.94 -5.51 11.93
CA MET A 100 -4.48 -6.78 11.46
C MET A 100 -3.36 -7.57 10.78
N TYR A 101 -3.14 -8.79 11.26
CA TYR A 101 -2.13 -9.72 10.76
C TYR A 101 -2.81 -10.84 9.98
N PHE A 102 -2.25 -11.18 8.82
CA PHE A 102 -2.72 -12.24 7.94
C PHE A 102 -1.57 -13.22 7.72
N ALA A 103 -1.63 -14.39 8.36
CA ALA A 103 -0.68 -15.46 8.13
C ALA A 103 -1.16 -16.30 6.95
N TYR A 104 -0.36 -16.38 5.88
CA TYR A 104 -0.71 -17.13 4.66
C TYR A 104 -0.10 -18.53 4.65
N VAL A 105 -0.75 -19.43 3.91
CA VAL A 105 -0.16 -20.71 3.54
C VAL A 105 1.07 -20.45 2.66
N PRO A 106 2.27 -20.99 2.99
CA PRO A 106 3.51 -20.69 2.28
C PRO A 106 3.53 -21.03 0.78
N ALA A 107 2.62 -21.90 0.33
CA ALA A 107 2.56 -22.41 -1.04
C ALA A 107 2.34 -21.34 -2.12
N LYS A 108 1.68 -20.22 -1.79
CA LYS A 108 1.43 -19.14 -2.75
C LYS A 108 2.70 -18.38 -3.16
N GLY A 109 3.71 -18.36 -2.28
CA GLY A 109 4.98 -17.66 -2.49
C GLY A 109 4.87 -16.13 -2.42
N PHE A 110 5.96 -15.49 -2.03
CA PHE A 110 6.03 -14.03 -1.86
C PHE A 110 5.71 -13.27 -3.15
N GLU A 111 6.34 -13.60 -4.28
CA GLU A 111 6.19 -12.84 -5.53
C GLU A 111 4.77 -12.87 -6.11
N ALA A 112 4.10 -14.03 -6.05
CA ALA A 112 2.72 -14.11 -6.52
C ALA A 112 1.78 -13.27 -5.66
N THR A 113 2.03 -13.24 -4.34
CA THR A 113 1.25 -12.43 -3.39
C THR A 113 1.50 -10.94 -3.61
N VAL A 114 2.76 -10.53 -3.82
CA VAL A 114 3.10 -9.14 -4.18
C VAL A 114 2.39 -8.73 -5.48
N LYS A 115 2.44 -9.58 -6.52
CA LYS A 115 1.77 -9.31 -7.80
C LYS A 115 0.25 -9.16 -7.62
N SER A 116 -0.36 -9.99 -6.80
CA SER A 116 -1.79 -9.89 -6.47
C SER A 116 -2.12 -8.53 -5.86
N TYR A 117 -1.36 -8.08 -4.86
CA TYR A 117 -1.60 -6.79 -4.22
C TYR A 117 -1.28 -5.60 -5.12
N ALA A 118 -0.26 -5.71 -5.97
CA ALA A 118 0.15 -4.64 -6.86
C ALA A 118 -0.94 -4.23 -7.86
N THR A 119 -1.84 -5.17 -8.21
CA THR A 119 -3.02 -4.88 -9.05
C THR A 119 -3.94 -3.83 -8.45
N SER A 120 -4.04 -3.75 -7.12
CA SER A 120 -4.95 -2.83 -6.41
C SER A 120 -4.24 -1.68 -5.71
N LEU A 121 -3.01 -1.91 -5.22
CA LEU A 121 -2.27 -0.94 -4.40
C LEU A 121 -1.14 -0.24 -5.17
N GLY A 122 -0.87 -0.65 -6.41
CA GLY A 122 0.30 -0.21 -7.17
C GLY A 122 1.60 -0.92 -6.75
N PRO A 123 2.76 -0.50 -7.28
CA PRO A 123 4.04 -1.15 -6.97
C PRO A 123 4.47 -0.88 -5.50
N PRO A 124 4.99 -1.88 -4.77
CA PRO A 124 5.51 -1.69 -3.41
C PRO A 124 6.92 -1.12 -3.39
N ALA A 125 7.30 -0.52 -2.27
CA ALA A 125 8.69 -0.43 -1.85
C ALA A 125 9.18 -1.82 -1.42
N ARG A 126 10.40 -2.21 -1.79
CA ARG A 126 10.95 -3.53 -1.48
C ARG A 126 12.21 -3.41 -0.63
N ALA A 127 12.38 -4.36 0.29
CA ALA A 127 13.60 -4.54 1.05
C ALA A 127 13.88 -6.05 1.21
N GLU A 128 15.16 -6.41 1.19
CA GLU A 128 15.63 -7.78 1.37
C GLU A 128 16.78 -7.75 2.35
N GLN A 129 16.78 -8.70 3.28
CA GLN A 129 17.79 -8.79 4.32
C GLN A 129 18.15 -10.26 4.54
N ASP A 130 19.45 -10.53 4.47
CA ASP A 130 20.05 -11.81 4.79
C ASP A 130 20.87 -11.70 6.07
N SER A 131 20.65 -12.64 6.99
CA SER A 131 21.46 -12.80 8.19
C SER A 131 21.62 -14.29 8.51
N ALA A 132 22.64 -14.66 9.29
CA ALA A 132 23.01 -16.04 9.57
C ALA A 132 21.81 -16.90 10.05
N GLY A 133 21.18 -17.63 9.13
CA GLY A 133 20.03 -18.51 9.39
C GLY A 133 18.64 -17.91 9.13
N LEU A 134 18.54 -16.67 8.65
CA LEU A 134 17.27 -16.01 8.33
C LEU A 134 17.38 -15.20 7.02
N HIS A 135 16.58 -15.60 6.03
CA HIS A 135 16.31 -14.81 4.83
C HIS A 135 14.98 -14.09 5.01
N LEU A 136 14.97 -12.76 4.85
CA LEU A 136 13.81 -11.91 5.03
C LEU A 136 13.56 -11.07 3.78
N ARG A 137 12.35 -11.15 3.25
CA ARG A 137 11.90 -10.33 2.12
C ARG A 137 10.69 -9.51 2.56
N ARG A 138 10.67 -8.22 2.22
CA ARG A 138 9.61 -7.29 2.60
C ARG A 138 9.14 -6.49 1.39
N ALA A 139 7.83 -6.40 1.24
CA ALA A 139 7.16 -5.50 0.31
C ALA A 139 6.21 -4.59 1.09
N THR A 140 6.28 -3.29 0.83
CA THR A 140 5.58 -2.28 1.62
C THR A 140 4.79 -1.32 0.72
N TRP A 141 3.53 -1.14 1.06
CA TRP A 141 2.65 -0.11 0.51
C TRP A 141 2.27 0.84 1.63
N ALA A 142 2.32 2.14 1.36
CA ALA A 142 1.95 3.14 2.34
C ALA A 142 1.18 4.27 1.68
N ASP A 143 0.12 4.72 2.35
CA ASP A 143 -0.53 5.99 2.05
C ASP A 143 -0.26 7.00 3.19
N ARG A 144 -1.10 8.04 3.31
CA ARG A 144 -0.97 9.08 4.34
C ARG A 144 -1.22 8.55 5.77
N VAL A 145 -2.01 7.51 5.92
CA VAL A 145 -2.54 7.03 7.22
C VAL A 145 -2.41 5.53 7.44
N THR A 146 -2.12 4.76 6.39
CA THR A 146 -2.12 3.30 6.39
C THR A 146 -0.77 2.77 5.92
N LEU A 147 -0.32 1.70 6.58
CA LEU A 147 0.84 0.92 6.17
C LEU A 147 0.40 -0.54 5.98
N PHE A 148 0.67 -1.07 4.80
CA PHE A 148 0.48 -2.48 4.47
C PHE A 148 1.84 -3.10 4.14
N GLU A 149 2.23 -4.13 4.88
CA GLU A 149 3.51 -4.80 4.74
C GLU A 149 3.29 -6.28 4.52
N LEU A 150 3.91 -6.84 3.48
CA LEU A 150 4.02 -8.28 3.27
C LEU A 150 5.45 -8.69 3.55
N THR A 151 5.62 -9.70 4.39
CA THR A 151 6.92 -10.21 4.81
C THR A 151 6.98 -11.72 4.61
N GLU A 152 8.00 -12.17 3.89
CA GLU A 152 8.41 -13.58 3.84
C GLU A 152 9.66 -13.75 4.70
N SER A 153 9.64 -14.72 5.60
CA SER A 153 10.82 -15.14 6.34
C SER A 153 11.08 -16.63 6.12
N VAL A 154 12.35 -16.98 5.91
CA VAL A 154 12.80 -18.37 5.76
C VAL A 154 13.93 -18.61 6.76
N GLY A 155 13.71 -19.53 7.69
CA GLY A 155 14.69 -19.91 8.70
C GLY A 155 14.50 -21.37 9.17
N GLY A 156 15.05 -21.70 10.34
CA GLY A 156 15.01 -23.07 10.88
C GLY A 156 13.61 -23.64 11.12
N GLU A 157 12.62 -22.79 11.36
CA GLU A 157 11.20 -23.18 11.53
C GLU A 157 10.44 -23.28 10.20
N GLY A 158 11.12 -23.13 9.07
CA GLY A 158 10.56 -23.14 7.73
C GLY A 158 10.26 -21.76 7.18
N ARG A 159 9.35 -21.72 6.19
CA ARG A 159 8.92 -20.50 5.50
C ARG A 159 7.64 -19.96 6.14
N ARG A 160 7.61 -18.66 6.41
CA ARG A 160 6.40 -17.93 6.85
C ARG A 160 6.14 -16.78 5.90
N LEU A 161 4.86 -16.54 5.60
CA LEU A 161 4.41 -15.41 4.80
C LEU A 161 3.31 -14.69 5.58
N VAL A 162 3.58 -13.45 6.00
CA VAL A 162 2.67 -12.67 6.83
C VAL A 162 2.44 -11.31 6.20
N ALA A 163 1.18 -10.89 6.08
CA ALA A 163 0.86 -9.50 5.82
C ALA A 163 0.39 -8.80 7.09
N VAL A 164 0.72 -7.52 7.22
CA VAL A 164 0.32 -6.65 8.32
C VAL A 164 -0.31 -5.40 7.75
N LEU A 165 -1.54 -5.12 8.16
CA LEU A 165 -2.25 -3.88 7.89
C LEU A 165 -2.33 -3.09 9.19
N ARG A 166 -1.77 -1.88 9.23
CA ARG A 166 -1.75 -1.05 10.45
C ARG A 166 -1.86 0.43 10.12
N GLU A 167 -2.20 1.22 11.13
CA GLU A 167 -2.07 2.68 11.00
C GLU A 167 -0.60 3.04 10.85
N ARG A 168 -0.31 3.94 9.91
CA ARG A 168 1.00 4.58 9.84
C ARG A 168 1.11 5.46 11.08
N ALA A 169 2.13 5.22 11.91
CA ALA A 169 2.37 6.06 13.06
C ALA A 169 2.38 7.52 12.59
N ARG A 170 1.38 8.31 13.01
CA ARG A 170 1.47 9.77 12.97
C ARG A 170 2.71 10.06 13.78
N GLY A 171 3.77 10.55 13.13
CA GLY A 171 5.06 10.74 13.76
C GLY A 171 4.83 11.30 15.16
N ARG A 172 5.03 10.49 16.19
CA ARG A 172 5.18 11.03 17.52
C ARG A 172 6.49 11.79 17.41
N PRO A 173 6.52 13.12 17.60
CA PRO A 173 7.80 13.75 17.87
C PRO A 173 8.40 12.96 19.03
N THR A 174 9.58 12.42 18.79
CA THR A 174 10.40 11.83 19.85
C THR A 174 10.95 12.96 20.70
#